data_AF-A0A537PXQ8-F1
#
_entry.id   AF-A0A537PXQ8-F1
#
_cell.length_a   1.000
_cell.length_b   1.000
_cell.length_c   1.000
_cell.angle_alpha   90.00
_cell.angle_beta   90.00
_cell.angle_gamma   90.00
#
_symmetry.space_group_name_H-M   'P 1'
#
loop_
_entity.id
_entity.type
_entity.pdbx_description
1 polymer ?
#
loop_
_entity_poly.entity_id
_entity_poly.type
_entity_poly.pdbx_seq_one_letter_code
_entity_poly.pdbx_strand_id
1 'polypeptide(L)'
;MHAVNDKPGSGRRKPPRTPKGRQVDPRALEEVRALLEKRPRRHDLLIEHLHLIQDRYGHLAAPHLVALAHEMRLALAEVYEVATFYAHFDVVKEDASPPPAVTIRVCESLSCAMAGAEQLIEQLSKSCPPSVRVLRAPCMGACDRAPVAAVGHEQLPQASAEKMMTAAKAGAHAEALAPQISFDDYVAQGGYRLLKECLSGARTRESVIGQVSDADLRGLGGAGFPTGRKWTIVRQEPAPRMFAVNADEGEPGTFKDRFYLERDPHRFLEGMLIAAWVVEAAETYVYVRDEYPGIRLMLERELARIEQAGLSAHTKLFLRRGAGAYICGEESAMIESIEGKRGLPRHRPPYVAQVGLFGRPTLEQNV
;
A
#
# COMPACT_ATOMS: atom_id res chain seq x y z
N MET A 1 -54.27 -28.26 56.99
CA MET A 1 -53.02 -28.26 57.78
C MET A 1 -51.85 -28.18 56.81
N HIS A 2 -50.94 -27.23 57.05
CA HIS A 2 -49.53 -27.10 56.64
C HIS A 2 -49.00 -27.97 55.47
N ALA A 3 -48.20 -27.45 54.53
CA ALA A 3 -47.07 -26.57 54.74
C ALA A 3 -46.63 -25.83 53.46
N VAL A 4 -46.00 -24.68 53.69
CA VAL A 4 -45.25 -23.83 52.78
C VAL A 4 -43.81 -24.36 52.64
N ASN A 5 -43.16 -24.04 51.50
CA ASN A 5 -41.72 -24.00 51.15
C ASN A 5 -41.39 -24.88 49.92
N ASP A 6 -40.52 -24.50 48.99
CA ASP A 6 -39.60 -23.37 48.88
C ASP A 6 -39.26 -23.17 47.39
N LYS A 7 -39.15 -21.92 46.94
CA LYS A 7 -38.62 -21.59 45.60
C LYS A 7 -37.09 -21.69 45.63
N PRO A 8 -36.42 -22.45 44.74
CA PRO A 8 -34.98 -22.34 44.61
C PRO A 8 -34.60 -21.26 43.60
N GLY A 9 -33.78 -20.31 44.05
CA GLY A 9 -32.74 -19.74 43.18
C GLY A 9 -32.96 -18.32 42.65
N SER A 10 -33.08 -17.34 43.55
CA SER A 10 -32.72 -15.94 43.26
C SER A 10 -31.20 -15.80 43.11
N GLY A 11 -30.62 -16.37 42.06
CA GLY A 11 -29.21 -16.22 41.70
C GLY A 11 -29.03 -15.09 40.70
N ARG A 12 -29.07 -13.82 41.12
CA ARG A 12 -28.54 -12.72 40.29
C ARG A 12 -27.04 -12.95 40.13
N ARG A 13 -26.64 -13.61 39.04
CA ARG A 13 -25.24 -13.67 38.59
C ARG A 13 -24.74 -12.23 38.55
N LYS A 14 -23.76 -11.90 39.39
CA LYS A 14 -23.05 -10.61 39.30
C LYS A 14 -22.57 -10.49 37.85
N PRO A 15 -22.83 -9.36 37.16
CA PRO A 15 -22.24 -9.14 35.85
C PRO A 15 -20.72 -9.29 36.01
N PRO A 16 -20.04 -9.92 35.03
CA PRO A 16 -18.60 -10.10 35.11
C PRO A 16 -17.95 -8.73 35.39
N ARG A 17 -16.99 -8.71 36.32
CA ARG A 17 -16.30 -7.48 36.76
C ARG A 17 -15.55 -6.78 35.62
N THR A 18 -15.33 -7.48 34.52
CA THR A 18 -14.66 -7.00 33.33
C THR A 18 -15.53 -7.24 32.10
N PRO A 19 -15.49 -6.35 31.09
CA PRO A 19 -16.16 -6.57 29.81
C PRO A 19 -15.74 -7.89 29.16
N LYS A 20 -16.65 -8.55 28.45
CA LYS A 20 -16.30 -9.71 27.60
C LYS A 20 -15.44 -9.22 26.42
N GLY A 21 -14.23 -9.74 26.30
CA GLY A 21 -13.26 -9.39 25.24
C GLY A 21 -11.83 -9.41 25.77
N ARG A 22 -10.84 -9.40 24.86
CA ARG A 22 -9.43 -9.20 25.23
C ARG A 22 -9.29 -7.82 25.87
N GLN A 23 -8.67 -7.75 27.05
CA GLN A 23 -8.43 -6.49 27.75
C GLN A 23 -7.29 -5.74 27.06
N VAL A 24 -7.40 -4.41 27.03
CA VAL A 24 -6.33 -3.56 26.50
C VAL A 24 -5.22 -3.47 27.52
N ASP A 25 -4.01 -3.88 27.14
CA ASP A 25 -2.81 -3.65 27.93
C ASP A 25 -2.47 -2.14 27.92
N PRO A 26 -2.43 -1.46 29.08
CA PRO A 26 -2.09 -0.04 29.17
C PRO A 26 -0.75 0.31 28.52
N ARG A 27 0.24 -0.58 28.62
CA ARG A 27 1.57 -0.35 28.04
C ARG A 27 1.52 -0.41 26.52
N ALA A 28 0.89 -1.44 25.95
CA ALA A 28 0.73 -1.56 24.50
C ALA A 28 -0.08 -0.38 23.92
N LEU A 29 -1.06 0.14 24.68
CA LEU A 29 -1.83 1.31 24.29
C LEU A 29 -0.96 2.58 24.24
N GLU A 30 -0.10 2.79 25.23
CA GLU A 30 0.83 3.92 25.24
C GLU A 30 1.84 3.83 24.10
N GLU A 31 2.39 2.63 23.85
CA GLU A 31 3.27 2.33 22.72
C GLU A 31 2.62 2.64 21.36
N VAL A 32 1.38 2.19 21.13
CA VAL A 32 0.62 2.50 19.91
C VAL A 32 0.34 4.00 19.80
N ARG A 33 -0.06 4.67 20.89
CA ARG A 33 -0.30 6.13 20.88
C ARG A 33 0.95 6.92 20.55
N ALA A 34 2.10 6.50 21.10
CA ALA A 34 3.39 7.10 20.82
C ALA A 34 3.76 6.95 19.35
N LEU A 35 3.50 5.79 18.73
CA LEU A 35 3.73 5.57 17.30
C LEU A 35 2.81 6.39 16.39
N LEU A 36 1.52 6.47 16.72
CA LEU A 36 0.56 7.20 15.90
C LEU A 36 0.72 8.72 16.04
N GLU A 37 1.27 9.19 17.17
CA GLU A 37 1.47 10.61 17.46
C GLU A 37 0.18 11.43 17.19
N LYS A 38 0.27 12.42 16.28
CA LYS A 38 -0.84 13.29 15.85
C LYS A 38 -1.56 12.78 14.59
N ARG A 39 -1.20 11.61 14.05
CA ARG A 39 -1.85 11.05 12.85
C ARG A 39 -3.34 10.81 13.12
N PRO A 40 -4.23 11.04 12.15
CA PRO A 40 -5.65 10.88 12.40
C PRO A 40 -6.01 9.38 12.57
N ARG A 41 -7.02 9.11 13.41
CA ARG A 41 -7.53 7.76 13.69
C ARG A 41 -8.73 7.45 12.78
N ARG A 42 -8.54 7.64 11.47
CA ARG A 42 -9.57 7.29 10.47
C ARG A 42 -9.44 5.82 10.10
N HIS A 43 -10.57 5.20 9.76
CA HIS A 43 -10.60 3.79 9.35
C HIS A 43 -9.65 3.49 8.18
N ASP A 44 -9.62 4.37 7.18
CA ASP A 44 -8.80 4.21 5.97
C ASP A 44 -7.29 4.21 6.22
N LEU A 45 -6.84 4.54 7.42
CA LEU A 45 -5.43 4.53 7.80
C LEU A 45 -5.04 3.26 8.57
N LEU A 46 -5.93 2.28 8.69
CA LEU A 46 -5.65 1.05 9.44
C LEU A 46 -4.38 0.35 8.94
N ILE A 47 -4.24 0.16 7.63
CA ILE A 47 -3.05 -0.50 7.04
C ILE A 47 -1.78 0.32 7.28
N GLU A 48 -1.85 1.66 7.14
CA GLU A 48 -0.72 2.55 7.43
C GLU A 48 -0.28 2.44 8.90
N HIS A 49 -1.24 2.34 9.83
CA HIS A 49 -0.97 2.19 11.25
C HIS A 49 -0.42 0.81 11.59
N LEU A 50 -0.86 -0.24 10.89
CA LEU A 50 -0.27 -1.58 10.98
C LEU A 50 1.18 -1.57 10.50
N HIS A 51 1.50 -0.87 9.40
CA HIS A 51 2.88 -0.69 8.97
C HIS A 51 3.75 -0.01 10.03
N LEU A 52 3.26 1.03 10.71
CA LEU A 52 4.02 1.69 11.77
C LEU A 52 4.39 0.72 12.92
N ILE A 53 3.47 -0.16 13.30
CA ILE A 53 3.72 -1.17 14.33
C ILE A 53 4.71 -2.23 13.81
N GLN A 54 4.47 -2.77 12.61
CA GLN A 54 5.33 -3.77 11.97
C GLN A 54 6.76 -3.25 11.80
N ASP A 55 6.94 -2.02 11.31
CA ASP A 55 8.27 -1.43 11.08
C ASP A 55 9.00 -1.15 12.40
N ARG A 56 8.26 -0.76 13.45
CA ARG A 56 8.86 -0.47 14.77
C ARG A 56 9.30 -1.73 15.51
N TYR A 57 8.46 -2.76 15.50
CA TYR A 57 8.60 -3.94 16.36
C TYR A 57 9.00 -5.22 15.59
N GLY A 58 9.04 -5.16 14.26
CA GLY A 58 9.34 -6.29 13.38
C GLY A 58 8.21 -7.31 13.24
N HIS A 59 7.10 -7.11 13.95
CA HIS A 59 5.93 -7.98 13.94
C HIS A 59 4.71 -7.25 14.54
N LEU A 60 3.53 -7.83 14.36
CA LEU A 60 2.28 -7.39 14.96
C LEU A 60 1.90 -8.30 16.13
N ALA A 61 2.27 -7.91 17.35
CA ALA A 61 1.92 -8.67 18.54
C ALA A 61 0.43 -8.51 18.89
N ALA A 62 -0.17 -9.55 19.48
CA ALA A 62 -1.58 -9.51 19.90
C ALA A 62 -1.93 -8.31 20.81
N PRO A 63 -1.12 -7.91 21.81
CA PRO A 63 -1.39 -6.71 22.61
C PRO A 63 -1.43 -5.42 21.78
N HIS A 64 -0.56 -5.28 20.77
CA HIS A 64 -0.54 -4.11 19.88
C HIS A 64 -1.78 -4.05 18.99
N LEU A 65 -2.26 -5.19 18.48
CA LEU A 65 -3.50 -5.23 17.69
C LEU A 65 -4.74 -4.87 18.52
N VAL A 66 -4.81 -5.35 19.78
CA VAL A 66 -5.87 -4.99 20.72
C VAL A 66 -5.82 -3.49 21.05
N ALA A 67 -4.62 -2.96 21.32
CA ALA A 67 -4.41 -1.54 21.56
C ALA A 67 -4.79 -0.68 20.35
N LEU A 68 -4.40 -1.07 19.14
CA LEU A 68 -4.74 -0.37 17.91
C LEU A 68 -6.25 -0.36 17.65
N ALA A 69 -6.91 -1.51 17.80
CA ALA A 69 -8.36 -1.60 17.66
C ALA A 69 -9.08 -0.67 18.65
N HIS A 70 -8.62 -0.64 19.91
CA HIS A 70 -9.16 0.27 20.92
C HIS A 70 -8.92 1.75 20.58
N GLU A 71 -7.69 2.12 20.20
CA GLU A 71 -7.31 3.50 19.88
C GLU A 71 -8.04 4.03 18.63
N MET A 72 -8.24 3.19 17.62
CA MET A 72 -8.98 3.54 16.40
C MET A 72 -10.51 3.39 16.53
N ARG A 73 -10.99 2.84 17.66
CA ARG A 73 -12.41 2.50 17.89
C ARG A 73 -12.99 1.54 16.84
N LEU A 74 -12.19 0.55 16.44
CA LEU A 74 -12.57 -0.51 15.51
C LEU A 74 -12.81 -1.82 16.24
N ALA A 75 -13.51 -2.75 15.58
CA ALA A 75 -13.64 -4.10 16.12
C ALA A 75 -12.29 -4.83 16.04
N LEU A 76 -11.91 -5.56 17.10
CA LEU A 76 -10.67 -6.35 17.06
C LEU A 76 -10.67 -7.37 15.91
N ALA A 77 -11.83 -7.98 15.62
CA ALA A 77 -11.96 -8.92 14.52
C ALA A 77 -11.62 -8.28 13.17
N GLU A 78 -12.10 -7.06 12.94
CA GLU A 78 -11.81 -6.28 11.73
C GLU A 78 -10.32 -5.98 11.59
N VAL A 79 -9.69 -5.47 12.65
CA VAL A 79 -8.23 -5.22 12.65
C VAL A 79 -7.44 -6.50 12.39
N TYR A 80 -7.84 -7.61 13.01
CA TYR A 80 -7.17 -8.89 12.88
C TYR A 80 -7.37 -9.51 11.49
N GLU A 81 -8.57 -9.42 10.91
CA GLU A 81 -8.86 -9.89 9.54
C GLU A 81 -8.07 -9.12 8.49
N VAL A 82 -7.91 -7.80 8.68
CA VAL A 82 -7.06 -6.98 7.82
C VAL A 82 -5.59 -7.38 7.99
N ALA A 83 -5.07 -7.39 9.22
CA ALA A 83 -3.67 -7.71 9.49
C ALA A 83 -3.25 -9.09 8.97
N THR A 84 -4.13 -10.10 9.05
CA THR A 84 -3.84 -11.47 8.61
C THR A 84 -4.04 -11.71 7.12
N PHE A 85 -4.69 -10.78 6.39
CA PHE A 85 -4.90 -10.90 4.94
C PHE A 85 -3.62 -10.60 4.13
N TYR A 86 -2.81 -9.67 4.61
CA TYR A 86 -1.64 -9.16 3.89
C TYR A 86 -0.37 -9.92 4.26
N ALA A 87 0.40 -10.39 3.25
CA ALA A 87 1.52 -11.30 3.47
C ALA A 87 2.73 -10.67 4.18
N HIS A 88 2.84 -9.34 4.19
CA HIS A 88 3.98 -8.65 4.79
C HIS A 88 3.77 -8.28 6.26
N PHE A 89 2.59 -8.55 6.80
CA PHE A 89 2.30 -8.40 8.23
C PHE A 89 2.57 -9.71 8.97
N ASP A 90 3.55 -9.68 9.87
CA ASP A 90 3.90 -10.82 10.71
C ASP A 90 3.03 -10.82 11.97
N VAL A 91 1.84 -11.41 11.90
CA VAL A 91 0.92 -11.49 13.05
C VAL A 91 1.35 -12.59 14.03
N VAL A 92 1.68 -12.19 15.26
CA VAL A 92 2.14 -13.11 16.33
C VAL A 92 1.03 -13.30 17.36
N LYS A 93 0.67 -14.57 17.59
CA LYS A 93 -0.33 -14.99 18.60
C LYS A 93 0.25 -14.91 20.01
N GLU A 94 -0.60 -14.84 21.03
CA GLU A 94 -0.21 -14.59 22.45
C GLU A 94 0.84 -15.58 23.01
N ASP A 95 0.88 -16.81 22.51
CA ASP A 95 1.81 -17.86 22.96
C ASP A 95 2.92 -18.18 21.94
N ALA A 96 3.02 -17.41 20.85
CA ALA A 96 4.00 -17.64 19.80
C ALA A 96 5.25 -16.77 20.02
N SER A 97 6.42 -17.35 19.77
CA SER A 97 7.67 -16.59 19.75
C SER A 97 7.66 -15.57 18.61
N PRO A 98 8.19 -14.35 18.82
CA PRO A 98 8.34 -13.38 17.75
C PRO A 98 9.26 -13.93 16.65
N PRO A 99 9.08 -13.48 15.40
CA PRO A 99 10.00 -13.86 14.33
C PRO A 99 11.42 -13.37 14.65
N PRO A 100 12.45 -14.04 14.08
CA PRO A 100 13.81 -13.53 14.13
C PRO A 100 13.90 -12.07 13.65
N ALA A 101 14.78 -11.29 14.28
CA ALA A 101 14.87 -9.84 14.10
C ALA A 101 15.14 -9.42 12.64
N VAL A 102 15.80 -10.28 11.87
CA VAL A 102 16.07 -10.04 10.45
C VAL A 102 15.34 -11.09 9.63
N THR A 103 14.58 -10.62 8.63
CA THR A 103 13.95 -11.48 7.63
C THR A 103 14.57 -11.24 6.26
N ILE A 104 15.11 -12.30 5.67
CA ILE A 104 15.54 -12.36 4.28
C ILE A 104 14.38 -12.96 3.47
N ARG A 105 13.88 -12.24 2.48
CA ARG A 105 12.91 -12.75 1.51
C ARG A 105 13.61 -13.04 0.20
N VAL A 106 13.49 -14.24 -0.35
CA VAL A 106 14.07 -14.58 -1.65
C VAL A 106 12.94 -14.78 -2.65
N CYS A 107 12.98 -14.03 -3.76
CA CYS A 107 12.00 -14.16 -4.84
C CYS A 107 12.14 -15.54 -5.50
N GLU A 108 11.04 -16.29 -5.59
CA GLU A 108 10.98 -17.61 -6.22
C GLU A 108 10.24 -17.62 -7.56
N SER A 109 9.78 -16.46 -8.04
CA SER A 109 9.12 -16.37 -9.34
C SER A 109 10.07 -16.73 -10.49
N LEU A 110 9.49 -17.06 -11.65
CA LEU A 110 10.15 -17.72 -12.77
C LEU A 110 11.56 -17.18 -13.10
N SER A 111 11.72 -15.87 -13.30
CA SER A 111 13.04 -15.30 -13.63
C SER A 111 14.09 -15.51 -12.54
N CYS A 112 13.70 -15.42 -11.26
CA CYS A 112 14.62 -15.66 -10.14
C CYS A 112 14.89 -17.16 -9.96
N ALA A 113 13.89 -18.02 -10.14
CA ALA A 113 14.08 -19.47 -10.14
C ALA A 113 15.08 -19.91 -11.23
N MET A 114 14.92 -19.41 -12.46
CA MET A 114 15.86 -19.65 -13.56
C MET A 114 17.28 -19.11 -13.27
N ALA A 115 17.38 -18.05 -12.48
CA ALA A 115 18.64 -17.45 -12.07
C ALA A 115 19.23 -18.05 -10.78
N GLY A 116 18.68 -19.17 -10.29
CA GLY A 116 19.25 -19.95 -9.18
C GLY A 116 18.69 -19.64 -7.79
N ALA A 117 17.49 -19.06 -7.69
CA ALA A 117 16.87 -18.73 -6.40
C ALA A 117 16.65 -19.95 -5.50
N GLU A 118 16.33 -21.12 -6.05
CA GLU A 118 16.13 -22.34 -5.27
C GLU A 118 17.41 -22.77 -4.55
N GLN A 119 18.55 -22.76 -5.26
CA GLN A 119 19.85 -23.09 -4.69
C GLN A 119 20.26 -22.06 -3.63
N LEU A 120 19.95 -20.78 -3.84
CA LEU A 120 20.18 -19.72 -2.85
C LEU A 120 19.37 -19.96 -1.57
N ILE A 121 18.09 -20.32 -1.68
CA ILE A 121 17.23 -20.61 -0.53
C ILE A 121 17.77 -21.82 0.25
N GLU A 122 18.16 -22.90 -0.44
CA GLU A 122 18.75 -24.08 0.19
C GLU A 122 20.06 -23.76 0.90
N GLN A 123 20.93 -22.97 0.27
CA GLN A 123 22.20 -22.54 0.84
C GLN A 123 21.99 -21.72 2.11
N LEU A 124 21.09 -20.73 2.06
CA LEU A 124 20.76 -19.89 3.21
C LEU A 124 20.14 -20.71 4.35
N SER A 125 19.24 -21.65 4.03
CA SER A 125 18.61 -22.51 5.05
C SER A 125 19.63 -23.35 5.84
N LYS A 126 20.79 -23.66 5.24
CA LYS A 126 21.88 -24.40 5.90
C LYS A 126 22.89 -23.50 6.62
N SER A 127 23.02 -22.23 6.21
CA SER A 127 24.13 -21.36 6.63
C SER A 127 23.70 -20.13 7.46
N CYS A 128 22.41 -19.78 7.44
CA CYS A 128 21.91 -18.65 8.23
C CYS A 128 21.88 -18.97 9.73
N PRO A 129 22.29 -18.01 10.58
CA PRO A 129 22.15 -18.17 12.03
C PRO A 129 20.67 -18.16 12.43
N PRO A 130 20.30 -18.72 13.61
CA PRO A 130 18.92 -18.72 14.10
C PRO A 130 18.28 -17.33 14.27
N SER A 131 19.10 -16.28 14.32
CA SER A 131 18.65 -14.88 14.38
C SER A 131 18.15 -14.32 13.05
N VAL A 132 18.25 -15.09 11.96
CA VAL A 132 17.81 -14.70 10.61
C VAL A 132 16.74 -15.67 10.13
N ARG A 133 15.58 -15.13 9.76
CA ARG A 133 14.50 -15.87 9.11
C ARG A 133 14.66 -15.78 7.61
N VAL A 134 14.60 -16.91 6.91
CA VAL A 134 14.60 -16.96 5.44
C VAL A 134 13.20 -17.33 4.98
N LEU A 135 12.59 -16.49 4.15
CA LEU A 135 11.27 -16.70 3.56
C LEU A 135 11.38 -16.76 2.05
N ARG A 136 10.55 -17.61 1.45
CA ARG A 136 10.25 -17.56 0.02
C ARG A 136 9.24 -16.45 -0.22
N ALA A 137 9.37 -15.74 -1.34
CA ALA A 137 8.52 -14.61 -1.66
C ALA A 137 8.10 -14.59 -3.15
N PRO A 138 6.93 -14.01 -3.47
CA PRO A 138 6.51 -13.79 -4.85
C PRO A 138 7.41 -12.75 -5.55
N CYS A 139 7.08 -12.46 -6.81
CA CYS A 139 7.81 -11.51 -7.65
C CYS A 139 7.96 -10.14 -6.96
N MET A 140 9.19 -9.66 -6.83
CA MET A 140 9.51 -8.33 -6.26
C MET A 140 9.60 -7.22 -7.32
N GLY A 141 9.15 -7.48 -8.54
CA GLY A 141 9.12 -6.47 -9.62
C GLY A 141 10.50 -6.06 -10.13
N ALA A 142 11.48 -6.98 -10.07
CA ALA A 142 12.87 -6.74 -10.44
C ALA A 142 13.48 -7.88 -11.27
N CYS A 143 12.67 -8.45 -12.16
CA CYS A 143 13.03 -9.62 -12.97
C CYS A 143 14.22 -9.38 -13.91
N ASP A 144 14.45 -8.14 -14.35
CA ASP A 144 15.63 -7.71 -15.12
C ASP A 144 16.95 -7.79 -14.33
N ARG A 145 16.87 -7.94 -13.00
CA ARG A 145 18.02 -7.98 -12.08
C ARG A 145 18.08 -9.28 -11.27
N ALA A 146 17.42 -10.33 -11.76
CA ALA A 146 17.37 -11.64 -11.09
C ALA A 146 18.75 -12.29 -10.85
N PRO A 147 18.89 -13.14 -9.80
CA PRO A 147 17.89 -13.39 -8.76
C PRO A 147 17.79 -12.21 -7.80
N VAL A 148 16.61 -11.99 -7.21
CA VAL A 148 16.36 -10.86 -6.30
C VAL A 148 15.97 -11.36 -4.93
N ALA A 149 16.49 -10.71 -3.90
CA ALA A 149 16.09 -10.89 -2.52
C ALA A 149 15.82 -9.55 -1.86
N ALA A 150 15.16 -9.55 -0.70
CA ALA A 150 14.97 -8.38 0.12
C ALA A 150 15.41 -8.63 1.57
N VAL A 151 16.13 -7.69 2.16
CA VAL A 151 16.56 -7.71 3.56
C VAL A 151 16.19 -6.37 4.20
N GLY A 152 15.33 -6.39 5.23
CA GLY A 152 14.88 -5.14 5.87
C GLY A 152 14.22 -4.14 4.91
N HIS A 153 13.44 -4.63 3.94
CA HIS A 153 12.88 -3.87 2.81
C HIS A 153 13.91 -3.43 1.74
N GLU A 154 15.21 -3.50 1.98
CA GLU A 154 16.17 -3.24 0.91
C GLU A 154 16.15 -4.36 -0.13
N GLN A 155 15.90 -4.03 -1.41
CA GLN A 155 16.02 -4.97 -2.51
C GLN A 155 17.48 -5.16 -2.91
N LEU A 156 17.91 -6.42 -2.98
CA LEU A 156 19.24 -6.83 -3.40
C LEU A 156 19.17 -7.48 -4.79
N PRO A 157 19.53 -6.75 -5.86
CA PRO A 157 19.64 -7.31 -7.20
C PRO A 157 20.85 -8.25 -7.32
N GLN A 158 20.75 -9.23 -8.21
CA GLN A 158 21.78 -10.27 -8.42
C GLN A 158 22.24 -10.84 -7.06
N ALA A 159 21.25 -11.25 -6.27
CA ALA A 159 21.42 -11.64 -4.88
C ALA A 159 22.36 -12.85 -4.77
N SER A 160 23.20 -12.83 -3.74
CA SER A 160 24.02 -13.96 -3.32
C SER A 160 23.89 -14.14 -1.80
N ALA A 161 24.19 -15.33 -1.30
CA ALA A 161 24.17 -15.59 0.14
C ALA A 161 25.06 -14.60 0.90
N GLU A 162 26.24 -14.28 0.37
CA GLU A 162 27.16 -13.30 0.95
C GLU A 162 26.53 -11.89 1.02
N LYS A 163 25.97 -11.39 -0.09
CA LYS A 163 25.31 -10.06 -0.12
C LYS A 163 24.18 -9.99 0.91
N MET A 164 23.32 -11.01 0.93
CA MET A 164 22.18 -11.06 1.85
C MET A 164 22.62 -11.12 3.31
N MET A 165 23.66 -11.90 3.63
CA MET A 165 24.19 -11.99 4.99
C MET A 165 24.90 -10.72 5.44
N THR A 166 25.60 -10.02 4.54
CA THR A 166 26.21 -8.72 4.82
C THR A 166 25.14 -7.66 5.09
N ALA A 167 24.10 -7.58 4.26
CA ALA A 167 22.96 -6.68 4.47
C ALA A 167 22.23 -7.00 5.79
N ALA A 168 22.03 -8.28 6.10
CA ALA A 168 21.39 -8.72 7.34
C ALA A 168 22.19 -8.29 8.59
N LYS A 169 23.53 -8.43 8.56
CA LYS A 169 24.41 -7.99 9.66
C LYS A 169 24.44 -6.47 9.82
N ALA A 170 24.35 -5.75 8.70
CA ALA A 170 24.31 -4.28 8.71
C ALA A 170 22.96 -3.72 9.19
N GLY A 171 21.93 -4.55 9.32
CA GLY A 171 20.57 -4.07 9.63
C GLY A 171 20.03 -3.20 8.50
N ALA A 172 20.35 -3.56 7.25
CA ALA A 172 20.10 -2.72 6.11
C ALA A 172 18.59 -2.46 5.92
N HIS A 173 18.27 -1.25 5.50
CA HIS A 173 16.90 -0.81 5.25
C HIS A 173 16.85 0.04 3.99
N ALA A 174 15.71 0.02 3.31
CA ALA A 174 15.50 0.84 2.13
C ALA A 174 15.67 2.34 2.43
N GLU A 175 16.36 3.03 1.54
CA GLU A 175 16.48 4.49 1.47
C GLU A 175 15.71 5.03 0.27
N ALA A 176 15.37 6.32 0.30
CA ALA A 176 14.73 6.97 -0.84
C ALA A 176 15.66 6.95 -2.05
N LEU A 177 15.13 6.51 -3.19
CA LEU A 177 15.85 6.56 -4.45
C LEU A 177 16.02 8.01 -4.91
N ALA A 178 17.17 8.29 -5.53
CA ALA A 178 17.35 9.49 -6.32
C ALA A 178 16.91 9.18 -7.77
N PRO A 179 15.88 9.84 -8.31
CA PRO A 179 15.46 9.60 -9.69
C PRO A 179 16.54 10.06 -10.66
N GLN A 180 16.63 9.41 -11.83
CA GLN A 180 17.61 9.79 -12.86
C GLN A 180 17.34 11.19 -13.43
N ILE A 181 16.07 11.56 -13.57
CA ILE A 181 15.60 12.89 -13.93
C ILE A 181 14.95 13.49 -12.68
N SER A 182 15.61 14.49 -12.11
CA SER A 182 15.10 15.19 -10.92
C SER A 182 13.92 16.10 -11.26
N PHE A 183 13.17 16.52 -10.24
CA PHE A 183 12.15 17.57 -10.37
C PHE A 183 12.67 18.81 -11.10
N ASP A 184 13.85 19.31 -10.69
CA ASP A 184 14.43 20.53 -11.23
C ASP A 184 14.83 20.36 -12.69
N ASP A 185 15.43 19.22 -13.04
CA ASP A 185 15.79 18.89 -14.43
C ASP A 185 14.54 18.75 -15.32
N TYR A 186 13.49 18.09 -14.81
CA TYR A 186 12.22 17.94 -15.52
C TYR A 186 11.57 19.31 -15.79
N VAL A 187 11.53 20.19 -14.79
CA VAL A 187 11.02 21.56 -14.93
C VAL A 187 11.87 22.36 -15.92
N ALA A 188 13.21 22.29 -15.83
CA ALA A 188 14.12 23.00 -16.72
C ALA A 188 13.96 22.58 -18.19
N GLN A 189 13.60 21.32 -18.45
CA GLN A 189 13.30 20.78 -19.79
C GLN A 189 11.88 21.15 -20.29
N GLY A 190 11.11 21.91 -19.51
CA GLY A 190 9.76 22.34 -19.87
C GLY A 190 8.64 21.46 -19.33
N GLY A 191 8.94 20.52 -18.43
CA GLY A 191 7.96 19.75 -17.69
C GLY A 191 6.98 20.64 -16.91
N TYR A 192 5.78 20.12 -16.67
CA TYR A 192 4.65 20.83 -16.07
C TYR A 192 4.06 21.97 -16.90
N ARG A 193 4.54 22.21 -18.13
CA ARG A 193 3.96 23.25 -19.01
C ARG A 193 2.51 22.93 -19.35
N LEU A 194 2.20 21.70 -19.74
CA LEU A 194 0.84 21.31 -20.10
C LEU A 194 -0.09 21.39 -18.88
N LEU A 195 0.38 20.94 -17.72
CA LEU A 195 -0.37 21.11 -16.48
C LEU A 195 -0.69 22.59 -16.19
N LYS A 196 0.31 23.48 -16.31
CA LYS A 196 0.11 24.92 -16.11
C LYS A 196 -0.89 25.52 -17.10
N GLU A 197 -0.88 25.09 -18.36
CA GLU A 197 -1.89 25.50 -19.36
C GLU A 197 -3.30 25.01 -18.99
N CYS A 198 -3.43 23.81 -18.40
CA CYS A 198 -4.70 23.30 -17.90
C CYS A 198 -5.20 24.14 -16.71
N LEU A 199 -4.32 24.42 -15.75
CA LEU A 199 -4.67 25.19 -14.55
C LEU A 199 -5.02 26.66 -14.84
N SER A 200 -4.39 27.26 -15.85
CA SER A 200 -4.69 28.64 -16.26
C SER A 200 -5.95 28.79 -17.12
N GLY A 201 -6.53 27.68 -17.58
CA GLY A 201 -7.66 27.67 -18.51
C GLY A 201 -7.28 27.85 -19.98
N ALA A 202 -5.98 27.85 -20.33
CA ALA A 202 -5.52 27.83 -21.72
C ALA A 202 -5.90 26.52 -22.45
N ARG A 203 -6.11 25.43 -21.70
CA ARG A 203 -6.71 24.18 -22.19
C ARG A 203 -8.09 23.97 -21.58
N THR A 204 -8.99 23.39 -22.36
CA THR A 204 -10.27 22.86 -21.85
C THR A 204 -10.17 21.36 -21.60
N ARG A 205 -10.98 20.84 -20.66
CA ARG A 205 -10.99 19.41 -20.32
C ARG A 205 -11.39 18.57 -21.53
N GLU A 206 -12.35 19.07 -22.30
CA GLU A 206 -12.84 18.49 -23.54
C GLU A 206 -11.73 18.40 -24.60
N SER A 207 -10.88 19.44 -24.72
CA SER A 207 -9.74 19.42 -25.64
C SER A 207 -8.70 18.36 -25.24
N VAL A 208 -8.42 18.23 -23.94
CA VAL A 208 -7.46 17.22 -23.43
C VAL A 208 -8.03 15.80 -23.59
N ILE A 209 -9.31 15.58 -23.27
CA ILE A 209 -9.99 14.31 -23.50
C ILE A 209 -10.00 13.95 -24.99
N GLY A 210 -10.26 14.93 -25.87
CA GLY A 210 -10.22 14.76 -27.32
C GLY A 210 -8.85 14.27 -27.78
N GLN A 211 -7.77 14.97 -27.40
CA GLN A 211 -6.39 14.58 -27.75
C GLN A 211 -6.03 13.16 -27.29
N VAL A 212 -6.41 12.78 -26.06
CA VAL A 212 -6.15 11.43 -25.54
C VAL A 212 -6.98 10.36 -26.27
N SER A 213 -8.19 10.71 -26.70
CA SER A 213 -9.06 9.82 -27.48
C SER A 213 -8.54 9.64 -28.90
N ASP A 214 -8.10 10.73 -29.53
CA ASP A 214 -7.52 10.73 -30.89
C ASP A 214 -6.20 9.95 -30.95
N ALA A 215 -5.44 9.95 -29.84
CA ALA A 215 -4.23 9.15 -29.68
C ALA A 215 -4.50 7.64 -29.49
N ASP A 216 -5.76 7.22 -29.38
CA ASP A 216 -6.18 5.85 -29.06
C ASP A 216 -5.43 5.27 -27.84
N LEU A 217 -5.22 6.11 -26.82
CA LEU A 217 -4.55 5.64 -25.60
C LEU A 217 -5.47 4.64 -24.88
N ARG A 218 -4.90 3.48 -24.55
CA ARG A 218 -5.59 2.40 -23.83
C ARG A 218 -4.89 2.13 -22.50
N GLY A 219 -5.63 1.65 -21.51
CA GLY A 219 -5.08 1.34 -20.19
C GLY A 219 -3.95 0.32 -20.25
N LEU A 220 -2.78 0.69 -19.72
CA LEU A 220 -1.54 -0.10 -19.76
C LEU A 220 -1.38 -1.08 -18.59
N GLY A 221 -2.41 -1.20 -17.74
CA GLY A 221 -2.50 -2.21 -16.67
C GLY A 221 -2.98 -3.60 -17.14
N GLY A 222 -3.14 -3.81 -18.46
CA GLY A 222 -3.51 -5.10 -19.07
C GLY A 222 -4.93 -5.19 -19.63
N ALA A 223 -5.92 -4.53 -19.01
CA ALA A 223 -7.30 -4.57 -19.48
C ALA A 223 -7.54 -3.81 -20.81
N GLY A 224 -6.69 -2.84 -21.16
CA GLY A 224 -6.75 -2.14 -22.44
C GLY A 224 -8.02 -1.35 -22.69
N PHE A 225 -8.70 -0.83 -21.65
CA PHE A 225 -9.88 0.02 -21.83
C PHE A 225 -9.48 1.41 -22.37
N PRO A 226 -10.21 2.02 -23.32
CA PRO A 226 -9.85 3.33 -23.87
C PRO A 226 -9.84 4.44 -22.81
N THR A 227 -8.70 5.13 -22.68
CA THR A 227 -8.44 6.09 -21.59
C THR A 227 -9.35 7.31 -21.67
N GLY A 228 -9.50 7.91 -22.86
CA GLY A 228 -10.39 9.08 -23.05
C GLY A 228 -11.85 8.77 -22.71
N ARG A 229 -12.30 7.53 -23.01
CA ARG A 229 -13.64 7.06 -22.63
C ARG A 229 -13.76 6.89 -21.12
N LYS A 230 -12.76 6.32 -20.44
CA LYS A 230 -12.75 6.18 -18.96
C LYS A 230 -12.86 7.55 -18.29
N TRP A 231 -12.09 8.53 -18.76
CA TRP A 231 -12.13 9.92 -18.28
C TRP A 231 -13.51 10.56 -18.47
N THR A 232 -14.12 10.35 -19.63
CA THR A 232 -15.46 10.88 -19.92
C THR A 232 -16.52 10.31 -18.98
N ILE A 233 -16.51 8.98 -18.76
CA ILE A 233 -17.46 8.30 -17.87
C ILE A 233 -17.36 8.87 -16.45
N VAL A 234 -16.16 8.91 -15.87
CA VAL A 234 -15.98 9.39 -14.49
C VAL A 234 -16.37 10.86 -14.35
N ARG A 235 -16.04 11.69 -15.34
CA ARG A 235 -16.38 13.12 -15.31
C ARG A 235 -17.88 13.39 -15.42
N GLN A 236 -18.65 12.49 -16.03
CA GLN A 236 -20.12 12.61 -16.09
C GLN A 236 -20.80 12.28 -14.76
N GLU A 237 -20.12 11.59 -13.85
CA GLU A 237 -20.65 11.27 -12.53
C GLU A 237 -20.64 12.49 -11.58
N PRO A 238 -21.49 12.53 -10.54
CA PRO A 238 -21.55 13.65 -9.60
C PRO A 238 -20.25 13.84 -8.80
N ALA A 239 -19.91 15.10 -8.50
CA ALA A 239 -18.86 15.42 -7.54
C ALA A 239 -19.28 15.08 -6.08
N PRO A 240 -18.31 14.87 -5.15
CA PRO A 240 -16.87 14.83 -5.36
C PRO A 240 -16.43 13.52 -6.03
N ARG A 241 -15.49 13.62 -6.96
CA ARG A 241 -14.84 12.49 -7.64
C ARG A 241 -13.46 12.26 -7.05
N MET A 242 -12.96 11.03 -7.16
CA MET A 242 -11.64 10.63 -6.67
C MET A 242 -10.78 10.11 -7.81
N PHE A 243 -9.47 10.05 -7.57
CA PHE A 243 -8.53 9.38 -8.47
C PHE A 243 -7.67 8.40 -7.67
N ALA A 244 -7.60 7.15 -8.12
CA ALA A 244 -6.69 6.13 -7.61
C ALA A 244 -5.66 5.78 -8.70
N VAL A 245 -4.37 5.80 -8.36
CA VAL A 245 -3.28 5.36 -9.22
C VAL A 245 -2.76 4.02 -8.69
N ASN A 246 -2.67 3.05 -9.59
CA ASN A 246 -2.24 1.70 -9.33
C ASN A 246 -0.77 1.49 -9.69
N ALA A 247 0.08 1.48 -8.66
CA ALA A 247 1.50 1.13 -8.71
C ALA A 247 1.79 -0.14 -7.88
N ASP A 248 0.85 -1.11 -7.85
CA ASP A 248 1.05 -2.39 -7.18
C ASP A 248 1.91 -3.37 -8.02
N GLU A 249 2.10 -3.10 -9.33
CA GLU A 249 2.87 -3.86 -10.34
C GLU A 249 3.16 -5.33 -9.94
N GLY A 250 2.09 -6.08 -9.65
CA GLY A 250 2.18 -7.38 -8.99
C GLY A 250 2.47 -8.54 -9.93
N GLU A 251 2.23 -8.37 -11.23
CA GLU A 251 2.36 -9.43 -12.23
C GLU A 251 3.81 -9.93 -12.33
N PRO A 252 4.07 -11.24 -12.17
CA PRO A 252 5.42 -11.78 -12.32
C PRO A 252 6.02 -11.44 -13.69
N GLY A 253 7.22 -10.85 -13.69
CA GLY A 253 7.90 -10.42 -14.92
C GLY A 253 7.65 -8.96 -15.31
N THR A 254 6.71 -8.25 -14.69
CA THR A 254 6.52 -6.82 -14.93
C THR A 254 7.42 -5.97 -14.04
N PHE A 255 8.05 -4.97 -14.64
CA PHE A 255 8.90 -3.97 -13.98
C PHE A 255 8.90 -2.63 -14.75
N LYS A 256 7.89 -2.42 -15.61
CA LYS A 256 7.75 -1.22 -16.44
C LYS A 256 7.43 0.00 -15.58
N ASP A 257 6.59 -0.16 -14.56
CA ASP A 257 6.19 0.93 -13.68
C ASP A 257 7.39 1.32 -12.82
N ARG A 258 8.06 0.32 -12.22
CA ARG A 258 9.34 0.53 -11.53
C ARG A 258 10.36 1.23 -12.42
N PHE A 259 10.52 0.79 -13.67
CA PHE A 259 11.47 1.38 -14.61
C PHE A 259 11.19 2.87 -14.86
N TYR A 260 9.93 3.27 -15.03
CA TYR A 260 9.58 4.68 -15.20
C TYR A 260 9.74 5.47 -13.91
N LEU A 261 9.26 4.95 -12.78
CA LEU A 261 9.31 5.63 -11.49
C LEU A 261 10.76 5.85 -11.00
N GLU A 262 11.67 4.90 -11.24
CA GLU A 262 13.09 5.05 -10.89
C GLU A 262 13.81 6.11 -11.75
N ARG A 263 13.33 6.35 -12.97
CA ARG A 263 14.06 7.16 -13.96
C ARG A 263 13.46 8.55 -14.14
N ASP A 264 12.19 8.61 -14.50
CA ASP A 264 11.49 9.84 -14.86
C ASP A 264 10.12 9.89 -14.17
N PRO A 265 10.10 9.99 -12.82
CA PRO A 265 8.85 9.99 -12.06
C PRO A 265 7.99 11.20 -12.38
N HIS A 266 8.57 12.34 -12.74
CA HIS A 266 7.81 13.57 -12.99
C HIS A 266 6.98 13.53 -14.27
N ARG A 267 7.37 12.74 -15.27
CA ARG A 267 6.52 12.44 -16.42
C ARG A 267 5.21 11.76 -16.00
N PHE A 268 5.32 10.76 -15.13
CA PHE A 268 4.17 10.09 -14.54
C PHE A 268 3.36 11.08 -13.67
N LEU A 269 4.01 11.78 -12.75
CA LEU A 269 3.34 12.69 -11.81
C LEU A 269 2.62 13.85 -12.52
N GLU A 270 3.19 14.40 -13.60
CA GLU A 270 2.50 15.39 -14.43
C GLU A 270 1.25 14.80 -15.10
N GLY A 271 1.36 13.62 -15.70
CA GLY A 271 0.22 12.91 -16.30
C GLY A 271 -0.89 12.64 -15.28
N MET A 272 -0.51 12.23 -14.06
CA MET A 272 -1.43 12.03 -12.93
C MET A 272 -2.16 13.33 -12.56
N LEU A 273 -1.44 14.46 -12.44
CA LEU A 273 -2.04 15.75 -12.09
C LEU A 273 -2.98 16.26 -13.18
N ILE A 274 -2.64 16.04 -14.45
CA ILE A 274 -3.51 16.38 -15.59
C ILE A 274 -4.77 15.53 -15.56
N ALA A 275 -4.65 14.20 -15.36
CA ALA A 275 -5.80 13.31 -15.26
C ALA A 275 -6.73 13.73 -14.10
N ALA A 276 -6.17 14.06 -12.94
CA ALA A 276 -6.93 14.57 -11.78
C ALA A 276 -7.68 15.88 -12.13
N TRP A 277 -7.03 16.79 -12.84
CA TRP A 277 -7.66 18.04 -13.31
C TRP A 277 -8.79 17.78 -14.30
N VAL A 278 -8.59 16.86 -15.25
CA VAL A 278 -9.58 16.48 -16.27
C VAL A 278 -10.84 15.96 -15.61
N VAL A 279 -10.73 14.99 -14.70
CA VAL A 279 -11.91 14.40 -14.04
C VAL A 279 -12.39 15.22 -12.85
N GLU A 280 -11.69 16.29 -12.48
CA GLU A 280 -11.99 17.12 -11.29
C GLU A 280 -11.98 16.28 -10.00
N ALA A 281 -10.96 15.43 -9.87
CA ALA A 281 -10.75 14.64 -8.67
C ALA A 281 -10.37 15.57 -7.52
N ALA A 282 -11.13 15.51 -6.42
CA ALA A 282 -10.85 16.29 -5.23
C ALA A 282 -9.64 15.73 -4.46
N GLU A 283 -9.44 14.42 -4.54
CA GLU A 283 -8.34 13.70 -3.91
C GLU A 283 -7.78 12.65 -4.87
N THR A 284 -6.45 12.53 -4.90
CA THR A 284 -5.68 11.58 -5.68
C THR A 284 -4.85 10.69 -4.76
N TYR A 285 -5.05 9.38 -4.87
CA TYR A 285 -4.37 8.35 -4.08
C TYR A 285 -3.41 7.57 -4.98
N VAL A 286 -2.13 7.54 -4.64
CA VAL A 286 -1.14 6.69 -5.30
C VAL A 286 -0.89 5.48 -4.41
N TYR A 287 -1.28 4.29 -4.87
CA TYR A 287 -1.08 3.04 -4.14
C TYR A 287 0.15 2.32 -4.67
N VAL A 288 1.18 2.23 -3.83
CA VAL A 288 2.48 1.64 -4.18
C VAL A 288 2.67 0.35 -3.41
N ARG A 289 3.04 -0.73 -4.12
CA ARG A 289 3.37 -2.00 -3.48
C ARG A 289 4.49 -1.87 -2.44
N ASP A 290 4.46 -2.76 -1.45
CA ASP A 290 5.46 -2.73 -0.37
C ASP A 290 6.88 -3.05 -0.86
N GLU A 291 6.98 -3.83 -1.92
CA GLU A 291 8.25 -4.26 -2.50
C GLU A 291 8.98 -3.12 -3.22
N TYR A 292 8.38 -1.94 -3.36
CA TYR A 292 9.02 -0.73 -3.91
C TYR A 292 9.31 0.34 -2.84
N PRO A 293 10.04 0.03 -1.76
CA PRO A 293 10.19 0.94 -0.63
C PRO A 293 11.02 2.16 -0.97
N GLY A 294 12.07 2.02 -1.79
CA GLY A 294 12.89 3.15 -2.22
C GLY A 294 12.14 4.11 -3.15
N ILE A 295 11.26 3.58 -4.02
CA ILE A 295 10.36 4.38 -4.86
C ILE A 295 9.30 5.07 -4.00
N ARG A 296 8.69 4.38 -3.03
CA ARG A 296 7.72 4.97 -2.11
C ARG A 296 8.32 6.17 -1.38
N LEU A 297 9.49 6.01 -0.77
CA LEU A 297 10.18 7.09 -0.07
C LEU A 297 10.60 8.24 -1.01
N MET A 298 10.94 7.94 -2.26
CA MET A 298 11.18 8.96 -3.29
C MET A 298 9.89 9.72 -3.64
N LEU A 299 8.79 9.01 -3.89
CA LEU A 299 7.49 9.60 -4.19
C LEU A 299 6.97 10.46 -3.04
N GLU A 300 7.18 10.09 -1.78
CA GLU A 300 6.86 10.95 -0.64
C GLU A 300 7.54 12.32 -0.74
N ARG A 301 8.82 12.34 -1.12
CA ARG A 301 9.60 13.58 -1.30
C ARG A 301 9.12 14.36 -2.52
N GLU A 302 8.90 13.70 -3.65
CA GLU A 302 8.50 14.36 -4.89
C GLU A 302 7.07 14.90 -4.85
N LEU A 303 6.14 14.19 -4.20
CA LEU A 303 4.79 14.70 -3.96
C LEU A 303 4.80 15.95 -3.08
N ALA A 304 5.63 15.98 -2.03
CA ALA A 304 5.81 17.17 -1.22
C ALA A 304 6.40 18.35 -2.01
N ARG A 305 7.34 18.10 -2.93
CA ARG A 305 7.88 19.12 -3.85
C ARG A 305 6.81 19.68 -4.79
N ILE A 306 5.97 18.81 -5.35
CA ILE A 306 4.82 19.20 -6.19
C ILE A 306 3.86 20.12 -5.43
N GLU A 307 3.54 19.77 -4.18
CA GLU A 307 2.67 20.58 -3.33
C GLU A 307 3.29 21.95 -3.02
N GLN A 308 4.58 21.98 -2.66
CA GLN A 308 5.32 23.22 -2.40
C GLN A 308 5.41 24.13 -3.64
N ALA A 309 5.50 23.54 -4.83
CA ALA A 309 5.49 24.27 -6.10
C ALA A 309 4.09 24.75 -6.53
N GLY A 310 3.03 24.42 -5.77
CA GLY A 310 1.65 24.80 -6.07
C GLY A 310 1.03 24.08 -7.27
N LEU A 311 1.62 22.97 -7.71
CA LEU A 311 1.20 22.24 -8.92
C LEU A 311 -0.02 21.33 -8.69
N SER A 312 -0.39 21.09 -7.43
CA SER A 312 -1.51 20.23 -7.03
C SER A 312 -2.66 20.99 -6.36
N ALA A 313 -2.77 22.31 -6.52
CA ALA A 313 -3.81 23.10 -5.83
C ALA A 313 -5.26 22.63 -6.09
N HIS A 314 -5.50 21.92 -7.20
CA HIS A 314 -6.80 21.36 -7.58
C HIS A 314 -7.12 19.98 -7.01
N THR A 315 -6.16 19.26 -6.41
CA THR A 315 -6.37 17.91 -5.85
C THR A 315 -5.43 17.64 -4.67
N LYS A 316 -5.93 17.00 -3.61
CA LYS A 316 -5.09 16.57 -2.50
C LYS A 316 -4.37 15.28 -2.85
N LEU A 317 -3.07 15.18 -2.56
CA LEU A 317 -2.27 14.01 -2.88
C LEU A 317 -2.08 13.13 -1.65
N PHE A 318 -2.28 11.82 -1.82
CA PHE A 318 -2.06 10.82 -0.78
C PHE A 318 -1.24 9.67 -1.35
N LEU A 319 -0.16 9.30 -0.68
CA LEU A 319 0.56 8.06 -0.95
C LEU A 319 0.07 6.97 -0.01
N ARG A 320 -0.16 5.77 -0.54
CA ARG A 320 -0.61 4.59 0.20
C ARG A 320 0.33 3.43 -0.02
N ARG A 321 0.69 2.78 1.07
CA ARG A 321 1.59 1.62 1.07
C ARG A 321 0.76 0.34 1.04
N GLY A 322 1.01 -0.52 0.06
CA GLY A 322 0.50 -1.88 0.05
C GLY A 322 1.25 -2.78 1.04
N ALA A 323 0.75 -3.99 1.26
CA ALA A 323 1.32 -4.93 2.25
C ALA A 323 1.51 -6.36 1.71
N GLY A 324 1.86 -6.49 0.42
CA GLY A 324 2.22 -7.77 -0.21
C GLY A 324 1.02 -8.64 -0.55
N ALA A 325 0.07 -8.11 -1.35
CA ALA A 325 -1.10 -8.86 -1.80
C ALA A 325 -1.32 -8.65 -3.31
N TYR A 326 -0.93 -9.62 -4.14
CA TYR A 326 -1.05 -9.58 -5.62
C TYR A 326 -2.45 -9.18 -6.10
N ILE A 327 -3.49 -9.63 -5.40
CA ILE A 327 -4.89 -9.32 -5.76
C ILE A 327 -5.19 -7.82 -5.68
N CYS A 328 -4.43 -7.03 -4.91
CA CYS A 328 -4.58 -5.59 -4.83
C CYS A 328 -4.14 -4.86 -6.11
N GLY A 329 -3.55 -5.54 -7.09
CA GLY A 329 -3.40 -5.01 -8.44
C GLY A 329 -4.74 -4.92 -9.20
N GLU A 330 -5.80 -5.59 -8.74
CA GLU A 330 -7.15 -5.43 -9.28
C GLU A 330 -7.78 -4.12 -8.78
N GLU A 331 -8.46 -3.40 -9.69
CA GLU A 331 -8.98 -2.04 -9.49
C GLU A 331 -9.76 -1.87 -8.17
N SER A 332 -10.70 -2.77 -7.89
CA SER A 332 -11.58 -2.65 -6.73
C SER A 332 -10.96 -3.21 -5.44
N ALA A 333 -10.11 -4.23 -5.54
CA ALA A 333 -9.32 -4.74 -4.42
C ALA A 333 -8.32 -3.69 -3.91
N MET A 334 -7.67 -2.94 -4.82
CA MET A 334 -6.82 -1.80 -4.47
C MET A 334 -7.60 -0.76 -3.65
N ILE A 335 -8.83 -0.45 -4.07
CA ILE A 335 -9.71 0.52 -3.40
C ILE A 335 -10.06 0.04 -1.99
N GLU A 336 -10.40 -1.23 -1.81
CA GLU A 336 -10.64 -1.80 -0.47
C GLU A 336 -9.39 -1.68 0.41
N SER A 337 -8.20 -1.91 -0.15
CA SER A 337 -6.92 -1.73 0.54
C SER A 337 -6.71 -0.27 0.97
N ILE A 338 -6.89 0.69 0.06
CA ILE A 338 -6.81 2.14 0.38
C ILE A 338 -7.81 2.54 1.47
N GLU A 339 -8.99 1.91 1.51
CA GLU A 339 -10.01 2.11 2.53
C GLU A 339 -9.72 1.42 3.86
N GLY A 340 -8.55 0.77 4.01
CA GLY A 340 -8.11 0.11 5.23
C GLY A 340 -8.77 -1.25 5.47
N LYS A 341 -9.32 -1.88 4.44
CA LYS A 341 -10.00 -3.18 4.50
C LYS A 341 -9.14 -4.27 3.86
N ARG A 342 -9.61 -5.50 3.88
CA ARG A 342 -9.01 -6.58 3.07
C ARG A 342 -9.19 -6.26 1.59
N GLY A 343 -8.15 -6.41 0.79
CA GLY A 343 -8.18 -6.23 -0.66
C GLY A 343 -8.95 -7.32 -1.42
N LEU A 344 -10.24 -7.49 -1.11
CA LEU A 344 -11.13 -8.40 -1.83
C LEU A 344 -11.82 -7.65 -2.97
N PRO A 345 -11.83 -8.16 -4.20
CA PRO A 345 -12.54 -7.53 -5.30
C PRO A 345 -14.02 -7.31 -4.97
N ARG A 346 -14.54 -6.13 -5.33
CA ARG A 346 -15.96 -5.80 -5.17
C ARG A 346 -16.79 -6.52 -6.23
N HIS A 347 -18.01 -6.91 -5.86
CA HIS A 347 -18.99 -7.34 -6.84
C HIS A 347 -19.37 -6.18 -7.75
N ARG A 348 -19.39 -6.44 -9.06
CA ARG A 348 -19.82 -5.49 -10.09
C ARG A 348 -21.15 -5.95 -10.68
N PRO A 349 -22.12 -5.05 -10.92
CA PRO A 349 -22.15 -3.61 -10.60
C PRO A 349 -22.42 -3.31 -9.09
N PRO A 350 -22.17 -2.07 -8.61
CA PRO A 350 -21.70 -0.89 -9.35
C PRO A 350 -20.22 -0.94 -9.74
N TYR A 351 -19.85 -0.24 -10.82
CA TYR A 351 -18.45 -0.10 -11.23
C TYR A 351 -17.74 0.98 -10.41
N VAL A 352 -16.41 0.90 -10.32
CA VAL A 352 -15.56 1.86 -9.60
C VAL A 352 -15.72 3.30 -10.12
N ALA A 353 -15.94 3.44 -11.43
CA ALA A 353 -16.23 4.74 -12.04
C ALA A 353 -17.45 5.44 -11.44
N GLN A 354 -18.40 4.69 -10.86
CA GLN A 354 -19.62 5.19 -10.21
C GLN A 354 -19.50 5.17 -8.68
N VAL A 355 -19.02 4.06 -8.12
CA VAL A 355 -18.91 3.83 -6.67
C VAL A 355 -17.55 3.17 -6.37
N GLY A 356 -16.52 3.99 -6.28
CA GLY A 356 -15.16 3.60 -5.95
C GLY A 356 -14.76 4.02 -4.54
N LEU A 357 -13.64 4.75 -4.42
CA LEU A 357 -13.07 5.21 -3.15
C LEU A 357 -14.10 5.95 -2.31
N PHE A 358 -14.30 5.48 -1.09
CA PHE A 358 -15.21 6.06 -0.10
C PHE A 358 -16.64 6.23 -0.62
N GLY A 359 -17.07 5.32 -1.51
CA GLY A 359 -18.37 5.34 -2.17
C GLY A 359 -18.54 6.49 -3.18
N ARG A 360 -17.44 7.06 -3.68
CA ARG A 360 -17.44 8.16 -4.66
C ARG A 360 -17.03 7.70 -6.05
N PRO A 361 -17.52 8.35 -7.13
CA PRO A 361 -17.04 8.10 -8.48
C PRO A 361 -15.52 8.23 -8.54
N THR A 362 -14.85 7.20 -9.04
CA THR A 362 -13.39 7.11 -8.97
C THR A 362 -12.81 6.80 -10.33
N LEU A 363 -11.90 7.65 -10.79
CA LEU A 363 -10.97 7.27 -11.83
C LEU A 363 -9.96 6.31 -11.22
N GLU A 364 -9.68 5.21 -11.89
CA GLU A 364 -8.48 4.43 -11.62
C GLU A 364 -7.61 4.41 -12.88
N GLN A 365 -6.29 4.48 -12.71
CA GLN A 365 -5.32 4.24 -13.76
C GLN A 365 -4.05 3.61 -13.22
N ASN A 366 -3.38 2.85 -14.09
CA ASN A 366 -2.00 2.45 -13.89
C ASN A 366 -1.04 3.66 -14.02
N VAL A 367 0.19 3.47 -13.56
CA VAL A 367 1.33 4.42 -13.66
C VAL A 367 1.57 4.89 -15.10
#